data_AF-A0A350RIA4-F1
#
_entry.id   AF-A0A350RIA4-F1
#
_cell.length_a   1.000
_cell.length_b   1.000
_cell.length_c   1.000
_cell.angle_alpha   90.00
_cell.angle_beta   90.00
_cell.angle_gamma   90.00
#
_symmetry.space_group_name_H-M   'P 1'
#
loop_
_entity.id
_entity.type
_entity.pdbx_description
1 polymer ?
#
loop_
_entity_poly.entity_id
_entity_poly.type
_entity_poly.pdbx_seq_one_letter_code
_entity_poly.pdbx_strand_id
1 'polypeptide(L)' 'MDQIGELKQELFNLRFQFATGQLENSARMSQVKRDIARINTILREREIAAAEAATAENNS' A
#
# COMPACT_ATOMS: atom_id res chain seq x y z
N MET A 1 -3.96 14.09 -4.82
CA MET A 1 -3.03 13.08 -5.34
C MET A 1 -3.17 11.86 -4.45
N ASP A 2 -3.35 10.66 -5.01
CA ASP A 2 -3.49 9.42 -4.23
C ASP A 2 -2.14 8.99 -3.65
N GLN A 3 -2.00 9.00 -2.33
CA GLN A 3 -0.76 8.66 -1.61
C GLN A 3 -0.22 7.26 -1.96
N ILE A 4 -1.10 6.28 -2.24
CA ILE A 4 -0.69 4.96 -2.74
C ILE A 4 -0.05 5.07 -4.13
N GLY A 5 -0.56 5.94 -5.00
CA GLY A 5 -0.02 6.14 -6.35
C GLY A 5 1.40 6.67 -6.30
N GLU A 6 1.65 7.65 -5.44
CA GLU A 6 2.98 8.22 -5.20
C GLU A 6 3.97 7.17 -4.68
N LEU A 7 3.58 6.39 -3.67
CA LEU A 7 4.43 5.33 -3.12
C LEU A 7 4.72 4.21 -4.13
N LYS A 8 3.75 3.86 -4.99
CA LYS A 8 3.95 2.89 -6.07
C LYS A 8 4.93 3.41 -7.12
N GLN A 9 4.81 4.68 -7.50
CA GLN A 9 5.74 5.33 -8.43
C GLN A 9 7.16 5.38 -7.83
N GLU A 10 7.27 5.72 -6.56
CA GLU A 10 8.54 5.71 -5.85
C GLU A 10 9.16 4.31 -5.81
N LEU A 11 8.37 3.28 -5.47
CA LEU A 11 8.84 1.90 -5.48
C LEU A 11 9.30 1.45 -6.87
N PHE A 12 8.62 1.88 -7.94
CA PHE A 12 9.03 1.62 -9.31
C PHE A 12 10.40 2.23 -9.60
N ASN A 13 10.61 3.50 -9.25
CA ASN A 13 11.89 4.19 -9.43
C ASN A 13 13.01 3.50 -8.63
N LEU A 14 12.75 3.12 -7.37
CA LEU A 14 13.71 2.41 -6.52
C LEU A 14 14.08 1.04 -7.10
N ARG A 15 13.12 0.31 -7.69
CA ARG A 15 13.40 -0.97 -8.37
C ARG A 15 14.25 -0.77 -9.62
N PHE A 16 14.02 0.31 -10.36
CA PHE A 16 14.84 0.66 -11.51
C PHE A 16 16.28 0.98 -11.09
N GLN A 17 16.46 1.84 -10.08
CA GLN A 17 17.78 2.15 -9.51
C GLN A 17 18.50 0.92 -8.96
N PHE A 18 17.76 0.00 -8.33
CA PHE A 18 18.30 -1.27 -7.86
C PHE A 18 18.82 -2.13 -9.03
N ALA A 19 18.05 -2.24 -10.11
CA ALA A 19 18.42 -3.02 -11.29
C ALA A 19 19.63 -2.42 -12.03
N THR A 20 19.78 -1.09 -12.03
CA THR A 20 20.95 -0.41 -12.61
C THR A 20 22.17 -0.37 -11.70
N GLY A 21 22.06 -0.87 -10.46
CA GLY A 21 23.15 -0.87 -9.47
C GLY A 21 23.46 0.52 -8.88
N GLN A 22 22.57 1.50 -9.07
CA GLN A 22 22.73 2.88 -8.60
C GLN A 22 21.91 3.17 -7.33
N LEU A 23 21.45 2.12 -6.64
CA LEU A 23 20.63 2.31 -5.44
C LEU A 23 21.49 2.71 -4.24
N GLU A 24 21.43 3.98 -3.86
CA GLU A 24 22.16 4.51 -2.70
C GLU A 24 21.53 4.08 -1.36
N ASN A 25 20.19 3.97 -1.30
CA ASN A 25 19.47 3.68 -0.07
C ASN A 25 18.51 2.49 -0.21
N SER A 26 19.00 1.29 0.10
CA SER A 26 18.21 0.06 0.10
C SER A 26 17.15 -0.01 1.22
N ALA A 27 17.34 0.71 2.33
CA ALA A 27 16.37 0.79 3.42
C ALA A 27 15.10 1.52 2.99
N ARG A 28 15.20 2.50 2.08
CA ARG A 28 14.03 3.20 1.54
C ARG A 28 13.08 2.26 0.82
N MET A 29 13.59 1.27 0.08
CA MET A 29 12.75 0.27 -0.60
C MET A 29 11.90 -0.55 0.39
N SER A 30 12.47 -0.96 1.53
CA SER A 30 11.71 -1.70 2.55
C SER A 30 10.70 -0.83 3.29
N GLN A 31 11.00 0.46 3.45
CA GLN A 31 10.09 1.45 4.03
C GLN A 31 8.86 1.67 3.14
N VAL A 32 9.08 1.97 1.86
CA VAL A 32 7.99 2.20 0.88
C VAL A 32 7.06 0.99 0.77
N LYS A 33 7.62 -0.24 0.77
CA LYS A 33 6.82 -1.47 0.79
C LYS A 33 5.91 -1.56 2.03
N ARG A 34 6.44 -1.24 3.21
CA ARG A 34 5.67 -1.25 4.47
C ARG A 34 4.59 -0.19 4.48
N ASP A 35 4.86 0.98 3.93
CA ASP A 35 3.88 2.06 3.86
C ASP A 35 2.72 1.71 2.91
N ILE A 36 3.01 1.12 1.74
CA ILE A 36 1.97 0.58 0.84
C ILE A 36 1.14 -0.49 1.55
N ALA A 37 1.78 -1.43 2.25
CA ALA A 37 1.08 -2.49 2.98
C ALA A 37 0.14 -1.91 4.04
N ARG A 38 0.59 -0.93 4.84
CA ARG A 38 -0.23 -0.29 5.88
C ARG A 38 -1.48 0.36 5.31
N ILE A 39 -1.37 1.10 4.21
CA ILE A 39 -2.53 1.76 3.61
C ILE A 39 -3.52 0.73 3.06
N ASN A 40 -3.03 -0.32 2.39
CA ASN A 40 -3.88 -1.41 1.91
C ASN A 40 -4.60 -2.13 3.06
N THR A 41 -3.94 -2.36 4.20
CA THR A 41 -4.56 -2.95 5.37
C THR A 41 -5.73 -2.09 5.87
N ILE A 42 -5.53 -0.77 6.03
CA ILE A 42 -6.59 0.13 6.49
C ILE A 42 -7.76 0.17 5.50
N LEU A 43 -7.47 0.18 4.19
CA LEU A 43 -8.52 0.11 3.17
C LEU A 43 -9.32 -1.19 3.31
N ARG A 44 -8.62 -2.32 3.49
CA ARG A 44 -9.24 -3.62 3.67
C ARG A 44 -10.07 -3.71 4.95
N GLU A 45 -9.59 -3.17 6.06
CA GLU A 45 -10.34 -3.11 7.33
C GLU A 45 -11.66 -2.34 7.15
N ARG A 46 -11.63 -1.22 6.42
CA ARG A 46 -12.85 -0.45 6.10
C ARG A 46 -13.82 -1.22 5.21
N GLU A 47 -13.31 -1.93 4.21
CA GLU A 47 -14.14 -2.81 3.36
C GLU A 47 -14.80 -3.93 4.18
N ILE A 48 -14.05 -4.57 5.08
CA ILE A 48 -14.56 -5.62 5.95
C ILE A 48 -15.65 -5.06 6.87
N ALA A 49 -15.41 -3.93 7.54
CA ALA A 49 -16.40 -3.30 8.41
C ALA A 49 -17.68 -2.92 7.65
N ALA A 50 -17.54 -2.40 6.41
CA ALA A 50 -18.69 -2.09 5.56
C ALA A 50 -19.47 -3.34 5.15
N ALA A 51 -18.77 -4.43 4.83
CA ALA A 51 -19.39 -5.71 4.49
C ALA A 51 -20.13 -6.32 5.70
N GLU A 52 -19.53 -6.28 6.90
CA GLU A 52 -20.15 -6.76 8.14
C GLU A 52 -21.43 -5.97 8.45
N ALA A 53 -21.39 -4.64 8.34
CA ALA A 53 -22.56 -3.79 8.51
C ALA A 53 -23.70 -4.16 7.54
N ALA A 54 -23.37 -4.38 6.26
CA ALA A 54 -24.36 -4.78 5.25
C ALA A 54 -24.95 -6.20 5.50
N THR A 55 -24.18 -7.11 6.10
CA THR A 55 -24.69 -8.45 6.46
C THR A 55 -25.60 -8.43 7.68
N ALA A 56 -25.39 -7.51 8.63
CA ALA A 56 -26.25 -7.36 9.80
C ALA A 56 -27.65 -6.84 9.45
N GLU A 57 -27.76 -5.98 8.44
CA GLU A 57 -29.03 -5.34 8.03
C GLU A 57 -29.96 -6.29 7.26
N ASN A 58 -29.41 -7.28 6.53
CA ASN A 58 -30.19 -8.23 5.73
C ASN A 58 -30.79 -9.42 6.51
N ASN A 59 -30.39 -9.62 7.77
CA ASN A 59 -30.89 -10.71 8.63
C ASN A 59 -31.88 -10.23 9.70
N SER A 60 -32.45 -9.02 9.53
CA SER A 60 -33.47 -8.43 10.40
C SER A 60 -34.82 -8.32 9.70
#